data_AF-A0AAW4VR68-F1
#
_entry.id   AF-A0AAW4VR68-F1
#
_cell.length_a   1.000
_cell.length_b   1.000
_cell.length_c   1.000
_cell.angle_alpha   90.00
_cell.angle_beta   90.00
_cell.angle_gamma   90.00
#
_symmetry.space_group_name_H-M   'P 1'
#
loop_
_entity.id
_entity.type
_entity.pdbx_description
1 polymer ?
#
loop_
_entity_poly.entity_id
_entity_poly.type
_entity_poly.pdbx_seq_one_letter_code
_entity_poly.pdbx_strand_id
1 'polypeptide(L)' 'MEQPERILTARYTMELPAKQSGVVSKIVANELGIAAMMLGAGRKTKEDDIDHAVGLKLHKKIGDTVTKGESLL' A
#
# COMPACT_ATOMS: atom_id res chain seq x y z
N MET A 1 2.50 25.02 10.83
CA MET A 1 3.30 23.83 11.22
C MET A 1 2.35 22.66 11.19
N GLU A 2 2.39 21.86 10.13
CA GLU A 2 1.56 20.66 10.00
C GLU A 2 1.94 19.70 11.13
N GLN A 3 0.97 19.26 11.93
CA GLN A 3 1.17 18.31 13.03
C GLN A 3 0.89 16.89 12.48
N PRO A 4 1.90 16.12 12.04
CA PRO A 4 1.73 14.76 11.51
C PRO A 4 1.27 13.72 12.56
N GLU A 5 1.09 14.12 13.82
CA GLU A 5 0.88 13.25 14.96
C GLU A 5 -0.59 12.82 15.18
N ARG A 6 -1.50 13.24 14.29
CA ARG A 6 -2.92 12.83 14.30
C ARG A 6 -3.33 12.09 13.02
N ILE A 7 -2.44 11.27 12.48
CA ILE A 7 -2.78 10.37 11.38
C ILE A 7 -3.45 9.14 11.96
N LEU A 8 -4.67 8.86 11.52
CA LEU A 8 -5.35 7.61 11.83
C LEU A 8 -4.47 6.46 11.32
N THR A 9 -4.10 5.53 12.19
CA THR A 9 -3.32 4.35 11.82
C THR A 9 -4.23 3.14 11.73
N ALA A 10 -4.05 2.34 10.67
CA ALA A 10 -4.77 1.09 10.52
C ALA A 10 -4.57 0.20 11.75
N ARG A 11 -5.63 -0.48 12.17
CA ARG A 11 -5.59 -1.42 13.31
C ARG A 11 -4.61 -2.59 13.08
N TYR A 12 -4.38 -2.95 11.81
CA TYR A 12 -3.50 -4.03 11.42
C TYR A 12 -2.58 -3.55 10.29
N THR A 13 -1.31 -3.94 10.40
CA THR A 13 -0.30 -3.77 9.34
C THR A 13 0.19 -5.14 8.93
N MET A 14 0.22 -5.40 7.63
CA MET A 14 0.71 -6.65 7.07
C MET A 14 1.73 -6.33 5.99
N GLU A 15 2.90 -6.96 6.06
CA GLU A 15 3.92 -6.82 5.03
C GLU A 15 3.66 -7.79 3.87
N LEU A 16 4.02 -7.36 2.66
CA LEU A 16 4.04 -8.23 1.48
C LEU A 16 5.49 -8.59 1.12
N PRO A 17 6.03 -9.74 1.57
CA PRO A 17 7.41 -10.11 1.27
C PRO A 17 7.59 -10.53 -0.19
N ALA A 18 8.76 -10.19 -0.75
CA ALA A 18 9.15 -10.61 -2.08
C ALA A 18 9.34 -12.12 -2.15
N LYS A 19 8.70 -12.77 -3.12
CA LYS A 19 8.77 -14.22 -3.31
C LYS A 19 10.15 -14.69 -3.81
N GLN A 20 10.89 -13.80 -4.47
CA GLN A 20 12.21 -14.04 -5.05
C GLN A 20 13.05 -12.77 -5.03
N SER A 21 14.38 -12.95 -5.06
CA SER A 21 15.31 -11.84 -5.25
C SER A 21 15.35 -11.40 -6.71
N GLY A 22 15.59 -10.12 -6.96
CA GLY A 22 15.68 -9.57 -8.31
C GLY A 22 15.50 -8.06 -8.33
N VAL A 23 15.00 -7.54 -9.45
CA VAL A 23 14.69 -6.11 -9.62
C VAL A 23 13.20 -5.96 -9.90
N VAL A 24 12.54 -5.01 -9.25
CA VAL A 24 11.12 -4.72 -9.49
C VAL A 24 10.97 -4.19 -10.92
N SER A 25 10.42 -5.00 -11.81
CA SER A 25 10.28 -4.65 -13.23
C SER A 25 8.98 -3.92 -13.55
N LYS A 26 7.94 -4.10 -12.74
CA LYS A 26 6.60 -3.55 -12.99
C LYS A 26 5.82 -3.39 -11.70
N ILE A 27 5.08 -2.28 -11.61
CA ILE A 27 4.06 -2.04 -10.60
C ILE A 27 2.80 -1.58 -11.33
N VAL A 28 1.68 -2.29 -11.17
CA VAL A 28 0.41 -1.94 -11.82
C VAL A 28 -0.37 -1.01 -10.90
N ALA A 29 -0.25 0.30 -11.12
CA ALA A 29 -0.87 1.32 -10.26
C ALA A 29 -2.39 1.17 -10.12
N ASN A 30 -3.08 0.77 -11.20
CA ASN A 30 -4.53 0.53 -11.18
C ASN A 30 -4.90 -0.61 -10.21
N GLU A 31 -4.16 -1.73 -10.23
CA GLU A 31 -4.41 -2.85 -9.33
C GLU A 31 -4.11 -2.49 -7.88
N LEU A 32 -3.06 -1.70 -7.62
CA LEU A 32 -2.79 -1.16 -6.29
C LEU A 32 -3.92 -0.25 -5.80
N GLY A 33 -4.47 0.61 -6.67
CA GLY A 33 -5.60 1.46 -6.34
C GLY A 33 -6.85 0.66 -5.98
N ILE A 34 -7.15 -0.39 -6.74
CA ILE A 34 -8.25 -1.32 -6.46
C ILE A 34 -8.01 -2.05 -5.12
N ALA A 35 -6.78 -2.49 -4.85
CA ALA A 35 -6.43 -3.12 -3.58
C ALA A 35 -6.61 -2.17 -2.38
N ALA A 36 -6.18 -0.92 -2.50
CA ALA A 36 -6.39 0.10 -1.47
C ALA A 36 -7.89 0.38 -1.25
N MET A 37 -8.69 0.46 -2.33
CA MET A 37 -10.14 0.60 -2.25
C MET A 37 -10.79 -0.60 -1.52
N MET A 38 -10.34 -1.82 -1.80
CA MET A 38 -10.83 -3.02 -1.11
C MET A 38 -10.51 -3.01 0.39
N LEU A 39 -9.44 -2.33 0.81
CA LEU A 39 -9.12 -2.13 2.23
C LEU A 39 -9.98 -1.05 2.90
N GLY A 40 -10.71 -0.23 2.13
CA GLY A 40 -11.53 0.88 2.63
C GLY A 40 -10.95 2.27 2.37
N ALA A 41 -9.78 2.38 1.72
CA ALA A 41 -9.13 3.66 1.44
C ALA A 41 -9.78 4.45 0.29
N GLY A 42 -10.92 3.99 -0.24
CA GLY A 42 -11.59 4.59 -1.37
C GLY A 42 -13.06 4.20 -1.45
N ARG A 43 -13.78 4.89 -2.33
CA ARG A 43 -15.22 4.71 -2.54
C ARG A 43 -15.48 3.88 -3.80
N LYS A 44 -16.34 2.87 -3.71
CA LYS A 44 -16.85 2.14 -4.88
C LYS A 44 -18.07 2.84 -5.47
N THR A 45 -18.95 3.39 -4.63
CA THR A 45 -20.07 4.26 -5.00
C THR A 45 -19.97 5.62 -4.31
N LYS A 46 -20.78 6.61 -4.70
CA LYS A 46 -20.68 7.96 -4.13
C LYS A 46 -21.02 8.01 -2.63
N GLU A 47 -21.82 7.06 -2.19
CA GLU A 47 -22.37 6.96 -0.84
C GLU A 47 -21.47 6.16 0.12
N ASP A 48 -20.42 5.52 -0.38
CA ASP A 48 -19.52 4.73 0.46
C ASP A 48 -18.70 5.64 1.40
N ASP A 49 -18.52 5.17 2.63
CA ASP A 49 -17.60 5.78 3.59
C ASP A 49 -16.15 5.42 3.28
N ILE A 50 -15.23 6.35 3.55
CA ILE A 50 -13.77 6.12 3.40
C ILE A 50 -13.18 5.91 4.78
N ASP A 51 -12.45 4.81 4.94
CA ASP A 51 -11.56 4.63 6.08
C ASP A 51 -10.24 5.36 5.80
N HIS A 52 -10.03 6.47 6.49
CA HIS A 52 -8.82 7.27 6.35
C HIS A 52 -7.60 6.68 7.08
N ALA A 53 -7.76 5.58 7.83
CA ALA A 53 -6.70 4.91 8.55
C ALA A 53 -5.96 3.86 7.70
N VAL A 54 -6.60 3.34 6.65
CA VAL A 54 -6.10 2.23 5.83
C VAL A 54 -5.47 2.71 4.53
N GLY A 55 -4.57 1.89 3.99
CA GLY A 55 -3.89 2.20 2.74
C GLY A 55 -2.80 1.19 2.40
N LEU A 56 -2.03 1.50 1.37
CA LEU A 56 -0.86 0.75 0.96
C LEU A 56 0.37 1.65 1.04
N LYS A 57 1.45 1.14 1.62
CA LYS A 57 2.76 1.80 1.63
C LYS A 57 3.66 1.02 0.67
N LEU A 58 4.30 1.69 -0.27
CA LEU A 58 5.27 1.02 -1.14
C LEU A 58 6.66 1.18 -0.55
N HIS A 59 7.32 0.06 -0.25
CA HIS A 59 8.73 0.06 0.19
C HIS A 59 9.71 -0.04 -0.98
N LYS A 60 9.26 -0.53 -2.15
CA LYS A 60 10.05 -0.65 -3.38
C LYS A 60 9.37 -0.01 -4.57
N LYS A 61 10.16 0.57 -5.46
CA LYS A 61 9.75 1.17 -6.73
C LYS A 61 10.27 0.35 -7.91
N ILE A 62 9.75 0.62 -9.09
CA ILE A 62 10.27 0.04 -10.33
C ILE A 62 11.75 0.42 -10.46
N GLY A 63 12.60 -0.58 -10.70
CA GLY A 63 14.05 -0.42 -10.78
C GLY A 63 14.79 -0.74 -9.48
N ASP A 64 14.09 -0.87 -8.34
CA ASP A 64 14.75 -1.22 -7.08
C ASP A 64 15.08 -2.71 -7.02
N THR A 65 16.27 -3.02 -6.51
CA THR A 65 16.65 -4.39 -6.16
C THR A 65 15.94 -4.81 -4.88
N VAL A 66 15.53 -6.07 -4.84
CA VAL A 66 14.85 -6.70 -3.72
C VAL A 66 15.42 -8.10 -3.48
N THR A 67 15.48 -8.50 -2.22
CA THR A 67 15.85 -9.86 -1.80
C THR A 67 14.61 -10.67 -1.45
N LYS A 68 14.61 -11.99 -1.70
CA LYS A 68 13.54 -12.88 -1.24
C LYS A 68 13.29 -12.67 0.27
N GLY A 69 12.03 -12.43 0.63
CA GLY A 69 11.60 -12.16 2.00
C GLY A 69 11.55 -10.68 2.36
N GLU A 70 12.15 -9.79 1.57
CA GLU A 70 12.12 -8.35 1.81
C GLU A 70 10.74 -7.77 1.49
N SER A 71 10.23 -6.89 2.33
CA SER A 71 8.90 -6.29 2.16
C SER A 71 8.85 -5.38 0.92
N LEU A 72 7.86 -5.64 0.06
CA LEU A 72 7.51 -4.83 -1.11
C LEU A 72 6.49 -3.73 -0.75
N LEU A 73 5.56 -4.09 0.15
CA LEU A 73 4.51 -3.26 0.71
C LEU A 73 4.54 -3.35 2.24
#